data_AF-A0A413VTG7-F1
#
_entry.id   AF-A0A413VTG7-F1
#
_cell.length_a   1.000
_cell.length_b   1.000
_cell.length_c   1.000
_cell.angle_alpha   90.00
_cell.angle_beta   90.00
_cell.angle_gamma   90.00
#
_symmetry.space_group_name_H-M   'P 1'
#
loop_
_entity.id
_entity.type
_entity.pdbx_description
1 polymer ?
#
loop_
_entity_poly.entity_id
_entity_poly.type
_entity_poly.pdbx_seq_one_letter_code
_entity_poly.pdbx_strand_id
1 'polypeptide(L)'
;MNHGNTKSSFRKLWVALCYSVMTLFLFAACHYPRPDLFAEGMSDKTKDSLTYLFERHYTYNTNLEVQTDSVVLERLPVKDSFVSLHRGDRVVVAEFAIHPADSVDSVWVKLAHSQEIQGWMRETELIKSFVPTDSISQFIYLFSDTHASYFVIVFALFVGVYLFRAFRRKQLQMVYFNDIDSIYPLFLCLLMAFSATIYESMQVFVPDTWQHFYFNPTLSPFKVPLVLSMFLLSIWIFLIVFLAVLDDLFRQLAPAAAVFYLLGLTSCCIFCYFFFILTTHIYIGYLFLFCFVWLFAKKLHKSNGYKYQCGRCGGKLREKGVCPHCGAINK
;
A
#
# COMPACT_ATOMS: atom_id res chain seq x y z
N MET A 1 38.18 -17.87 -21.65
CA MET A 1 38.45 -16.93 -20.54
C MET A 1 37.57 -15.70 -20.72
N ASN A 2 36.48 -15.54 -19.96
CA ASN A 2 35.69 -14.29 -19.83
C ASN A 2 34.49 -14.40 -18.86
N HIS A 3 34.23 -15.56 -18.27
CA HIS A 3 33.07 -15.79 -17.38
C HIS A 3 33.23 -15.23 -15.95
N GLY A 4 34.43 -14.77 -15.56
CA GLY A 4 34.68 -14.17 -14.24
C GLY A 4 34.27 -12.69 -14.14
N ASN A 5 34.31 -11.96 -15.26
CA ASN A 5 34.14 -10.50 -15.25
C ASN A 5 32.66 -10.09 -15.18
N THR A 6 31.76 -10.86 -15.80
CA THR A 6 30.31 -10.64 -15.74
C THR A 6 29.70 -10.92 -14.37
N LYS A 7 30.18 -11.95 -13.64
CA LYS A 7 29.73 -12.25 -12.26
C LYS A 7 30.12 -11.17 -11.26
N SER A 8 31.33 -10.60 -11.41
CA SER A 8 31.82 -9.48 -10.60
C SER A 8 31.03 -8.19 -10.88
N SER A 9 30.79 -7.91 -12.17
CA SER A 9 30.01 -6.75 -12.61
C SER A 9 28.56 -6.80 -12.11
N PHE A 10 27.90 -7.95 -12.19
CA PHE A 10 26.53 -8.12 -11.70
C PHE A 10 26.45 -8.00 -10.17
N ARG A 11 27.41 -8.53 -9.42
CA ARG A 11 27.47 -8.39 -7.95
C ARG A 11 27.65 -6.93 -7.53
N LYS A 12 28.47 -6.17 -8.26
CA LYS A 12 28.64 -4.72 -8.05
C LYS A 12 27.37 -3.93 -8.42
N LEU A 13 26.69 -4.32 -9.50
CA LEU A 13 25.44 -3.71 -9.93
C LEU A 13 24.32 -3.92 -8.89
N TRP A 14 24.22 -5.11 -8.29
CA TRP A 14 23.24 -5.41 -7.24
C TRP A 14 23.54 -4.76 -5.90
N VAL A 15 24.81 -4.72 -5.49
CA VAL A 15 25.22 -3.95 -4.30
C VAL A 15 24.94 -2.47 -4.52
N ALA A 16 25.21 -1.95 -5.71
CA ALA A 16 24.86 -0.59 -6.09
C ALA A 16 23.34 -0.35 -6.13
N LEU A 17 22.54 -1.34 -6.56
CA LEU A 17 21.07 -1.24 -6.58
C LEU A 17 20.49 -1.28 -5.15
N CYS A 18 21.02 -2.12 -4.27
CA CYS A 18 20.62 -2.17 -2.86
C CYS A 18 21.06 -0.91 -2.11
N TYR A 19 22.29 -0.43 -2.34
CA TYR A 19 22.73 0.87 -1.83
C TYR A 19 21.88 1.99 -2.42
N SER A 20 21.55 1.97 -3.71
CA SER A 20 20.75 3.02 -4.33
C SER A 20 19.32 3.01 -3.81
N VAL A 21 18.72 1.85 -3.52
CA VAL A 21 17.39 1.76 -2.88
C VAL A 21 17.46 2.29 -1.45
N MET A 22 18.46 1.89 -0.67
CA MET A 22 18.67 2.39 0.70
C MET A 22 18.99 3.90 0.74
N THR A 23 19.72 4.39 -0.26
CA THR A 23 20.05 5.82 -0.46
C THR A 23 18.85 6.58 -1.06
N LEU A 24 18.00 5.95 -1.88
CA LEU A 24 16.74 6.51 -2.37
C LEU A 24 15.79 6.79 -1.20
N PHE A 25 15.73 5.88 -0.23
CA PHE A 25 14.94 6.09 1.00
C PHE A 25 15.49 7.23 1.86
N LEU A 26 16.80 7.53 1.78
CA LEU A 26 17.44 8.63 2.50
C LEU A 26 17.33 10.00 1.77
N PHE A 27 17.12 10.01 0.45
CA PHE A 27 17.04 11.22 -0.38
C PHE A 27 15.68 11.43 -1.07
N ALA A 28 14.68 10.62 -0.76
CA ALA A 28 13.32 10.79 -1.27
C ALA A 28 12.80 12.15 -0.80
N ALA A 29 12.30 12.97 -1.73
CA ALA A 29 11.39 14.04 -1.36
C ALA A 29 10.15 13.38 -0.73
N CYS A 30 10.12 13.31 0.60
CA CYS A 30 9.07 12.64 1.36
C CYS A 30 7.81 13.50 1.50
N HIS A 31 7.88 14.76 1.08
CA HIS A 31 6.80 15.73 1.20
C HIS A 31 6.35 16.23 -0.17
N TYR A 32 5.08 16.62 -0.22
CA TYR A 32 4.54 17.35 -1.37
C TYR A 32 5.28 18.69 -1.55
N PRO A 33 5.62 19.07 -2.78
CA PRO A 33 6.25 20.35 -3.04
C PRO A 33 5.30 21.48 -2.63
N ARG A 34 5.81 22.46 -1.87
CA ARG A 34 5.03 23.66 -1.54
C ARG A 34 4.83 24.51 -2.80
N PRO A 35 3.59 24.89 -3.13
CA PRO A 35 3.34 25.84 -4.20
C PRO A 35 3.95 27.21 -3.82
N ASP A 36 4.47 27.93 -4.81
CA ASP A 36 4.90 29.31 -4.63
C ASP A 36 3.67 30.24 -4.59
N LEU A 37 3.29 30.63 -3.37
CA LEU A 37 2.11 31.47 -3.10
C LEU A 37 2.30 32.93 -3.55
N PHE A 38 3.54 33.35 -3.85
CA PHE A 38 3.88 34.69 -4.29
C PHE A 38 4.09 34.81 -5.81
N ALA A 39 3.81 33.73 -6.56
CA ALA A 39 3.89 33.76 -8.01
C ALA A 39 2.97 34.85 -8.60
N GLU A 40 3.52 35.68 -9.48
CA GLU A 40 2.81 36.80 -10.12
C GLU A 40 1.58 36.31 -10.90
N GLY A 41 0.43 36.98 -10.72
CA GLY A 41 -0.81 36.71 -11.46
C GLY A 41 -1.82 35.77 -10.78
N MET A 42 -1.58 35.31 -9.54
CA MET A 42 -2.51 34.44 -8.82
C MET A 42 -3.63 35.22 -8.10
N SER A 43 -4.89 34.82 -8.31
CA SER A 43 -6.03 35.40 -7.59
C SER A 43 -6.02 35.05 -6.10
N ASP A 44 -6.54 35.93 -5.24
CA ASP A 44 -6.55 35.71 -3.78
C ASP A 44 -7.32 34.44 -3.40
N LYS A 45 -8.44 34.15 -4.08
CA LYS A 45 -9.19 32.89 -3.91
C LYS A 45 -8.33 31.65 -4.22
N THR A 46 -7.49 31.73 -5.24
CA THR A 46 -6.57 30.64 -5.61
C THR A 46 -5.46 30.48 -4.56
N LYS A 47 -4.91 31.59 -4.05
CA LYS A 47 -3.93 31.57 -2.96
C LYS A 47 -4.52 30.93 -1.71
N ASP A 48 -5.70 31.36 -1.29
CA ASP A 48 -6.40 30.80 -0.14
C ASP A 48 -6.64 29.31 -0.32
N SER A 49 -7.16 28.89 -1.49
CA SER A 49 -7.40 27.48 -1.80
C SER A 49 -6.13 26.62 -1.70
N LEU A 50 -4.99 27.13 -2.18
CA LEU A 50 -3.69 26.45 -2.13
C LEU A 50 -3.11 26.42 -0.71
N THR A 51 -3.26 27.50 0.04
CA THR A 51 -2.87 27.57 1.45
C THR A 51 -3.64 26.53 2.27
N TYR A 52 -4.98 26.48 2.13
CA TYR A 52 -5.80 25.48 2.80
C TYR A 52 -5.43 24.06 2.39
N LEU A 53 -5.24 23.80 1.09
CA LEU A 53 -4.86 22.48 0.59
C LEU A 53 -3.52 22.00 1.18
N PHE A 54 -2.54 22.90 1.35
CA PHE A 54 -1.23 22.55 1.87
C PHE A 54 -1.24 22.39 3.40
N GLU A 55 -1.92 23.28 4.12
CA GLU A 55 -1.96 23.27 5.59
C GLU A 55 -2.92 22.22 6.17
N ARG A 56 -4.06 21.99 5.52
CA ARG A 56 -5.16 21.18 6.04
C ARG A 56 -5.43 19.92 5.23
N HIS A 57 -4.73 19.75 4.11
CA HIS A 57 -4.89 18.60 3.21
C HIS A 57 -6.20 18.54 2.41
N TYR A 58 -7.14 19.45 2.64
CA TYR A 58 -8.36 19.60 1.84
C TYR A 58 -8.65 21.09 1.61
N THR A 59 -9.59 21.39 0.72
CA THR A 59 -9.86 22.77 0.30
C THR A 59 -11.34 22.99 0.04
N TYR A 60 -11.69 24.16 -0.49
CA TYR A 60 -13.04 24.45 -0.94
C TYR A 60 -13.54 23.39 -1.93
N ASN A 61 -14.82 23.07 -1.86
CA ASN A 61 -15.48 22.06 -2.69
C ASN A 61 -15.03 20.61 -2.46
N THR A 62 -14.29 20.33 -1.38
CA THR A 62 -14.05 18.94 -0.97
C THR A 62 -15.40 18.30 -0.56
N ASN A 63 -15.70 17.16 -1.17
CA ASN A 63 -16.89 16.37 -0.88
C ASN A 63 -16.60 15.39 0.26
N LEU A 64 -17.44 15.41 1.29
CA LEU A 64 -17.30 14.60 2.50
C LEU A 64 -18.60 13.84 2.78
N GLU A 65 -18.49 12.71 3.46
CA GLU A 65 -19.60 11.86 3.88
C GLU A 65 -19.54 11.63 5.40
N VAL A 66 -20.69 11.75 6.06
CA VAL A 66 -20.82 11.53 7.50
C VAL A 66 -20.73 10.03 7.81
N GLN A 67 -19.82 9.63 8.70
CA GLN A 67 -19.70 8.22 9.13
C GLN A 67 -20.28 7.94 10.52
N THR A 68 -20.35 8.94 11.40
CA THR A 68 -20.97 8.83 12.73
C THR A 68 -22.49 8.84 12.65
N ASP A 69 -23.18 8.28 13.64
CA ASP A 69 -24.66 8.17 13.63
C ASP A 69 -25.37 9.51 13.42
N SER A 70 -24.88 10.57 14.08
CA SER A 70 -25.32 11.94 13.82
C SER A 70 -24.24 12.96 14.15
N VAL A 71 -24.24 14.08 13.45
CA VAL A 71 -23.38 15.25 13.68
C VAL A 71 -24.23 16.50 13.71
N VAL A 72 -23.86 17.47 14.54
CA VAL A 72 -24.57 18.74 14.64
C VAL A 72 -23.72 19.86 14.05
N LEU A 73 -24.33 20.65 13.17
CA LEU A 73 -23.76 21.87 12.62
C LEU A 73 -24.41 23.11 13.23
N GLU A 74 -23.65 24.17 13.46
CA GLU A 74 -24.12 25.44 13.99
C GLU A 74 -24.55 26.39 12.86
N ARG A 75 -25.81 26.84 12.87
CA ARG A 75 -26.33 27.82 11.91
C ARG A 75 -25.99 29.25 12.33
N LEU A 76 -24.72 29.63 12.19
CA LEU A 76 -24.30 31.02 12.36
C LEU A 76 -24.92 31.94 11.28
N PRO A 77 -25.34 33.17 11.62
CA PRO A 77 -25.10 33.88 12.89
C PRO A 77 -26.19 33.68 13.97
N VAL A 78 -27.19 32.82 13.74
CA VAL A 78 -28.28 32.61 14.71
C VAL A 78 -27.77 31.73 15.86
N LYS A 79 -27.61 32.33 17.04
CA LYS A 79 -27.22 31.61 18.26
C LYS A 79 -28.24 30.50 18.56
N ASP A 80 -27.74 29.36 19.05
CA ASP A 80 -28.52 28.18 19.44
C ASP A 80 -29.39 27.57 18.33
N SER A 81 -29.05 27.84 17.07
CA SER A 81 -29.67 27.20 15.91
C SER A 81 -28.76 26.11 15.37
N PHE A 82 -29.28 24.89 15.31
CA PHE A 82 -28.50 23.71 14.94
C PHE A 82 -29.14 22.96 13.77
N VAL A 83 -28.33 22.24 13.01
CA VAL A 83 -28.76 21.32 11.94
C VAL A 83 -28.08 19.98 12.17
N SER A 84 -28.85 18.91 12.24
CA SER A 84 -28.32 17.56 12.37
C SER A 84 -28.12 16.93 10.99
N LEU A 85 -26.95 16.36 10.78
CA LEU A 85 -26.66 15.44 9.68
C LEU A 85 -26.61 14.01 10.23
N HIS A 86 -26.96 13.04 9.41
CA HIS A 86 -26.97 11.62 9.75
C HIS A 86 -25.95 10.85 8.93
N ARG A 87 -25.63 9.65 9.40
CA ARG A 87 -24.73 8.74 8.69
C ARG A 87 -25.15 8.54 7.23
N GLY A 88 -24.18 8.69 6.32
CA GLY A 88 -24.37 8.61 4.87
C GLY A 88 -24.76 9.93 4.19
N ASP A 89 -25.05 10.99 4.96
CA ASP A 89 -25.26 12.31 4.38
C ASP A 89 -23.95 12.84 3.78
N ARG A 90 -24.07 13.41 2.58
CA ARG A 90 -22.95 14.00 1.84
C ARG A 90 -22.99 15.51 1.94
N VAL A 91 -21.83 16.11 2.13
CA VAL A 91 -21.67 17.55 2.29
C VAL A 91 -20.47 18.04 1.50
N VAL A 92 -20.47 19.34 1.25
CA VAL A 92 -19.37 20.03 0.58
C VAL A 92 -18.79 21.08 1.51
N VAL A 93 -17.46 21.17 1.55
CA VAL A 93 -16.75 22.25 2.23
C VAL A 93 -16.98 23.56 1.48
N ALA A 94 -17.76 24.45 2.08
CA ALA A 94 -18.18 25.70 1.46
C ALA A 94 -17.25 26.87 1.80
N GLU A 95 -16.94 27.05 3.09
CA GLU A 95 -16.18 28.20 3.61
C GLU A 95 -15.30 27.80 4.80
N PHE A 96 -14.25 28.58 5.05
CA PHE A 96 -13.40 28.50 6.24
C PHE A 96 -13.49 29.82 7.00
N ALA A 97 -13.48 29.74 8.33
CA ALA A 97 -13.39 30.90 9.21
C ALA A 97 -12.33 30.63 10.29
N ILE A 98 -11.45 31.61 10.51
CA ILE A 98 -10.40 31.54 11.53
C ILE A 98 -10.83 32.43 12.70
N HIS A 99 -11.10 31.81 13.83
CA HIS A 99 -11.50 32.44 15.09
C HIS A 99 -10.40 32.23 16.14
N PRO A 100 -9.36 33.09 16.16
CA PRO A 100 -8.22 32.91 17.06
C PRO A 100 -8.56 33.06 18.56
N ALA A 101 -9.75 33.58 18.87
CA ALA A 101 -10.24 33.74 20.24
C ALA A 101 -10.98 32.49 20.78
N ASP A 102 -11.28 31.50 19.92
CA ASP A 102 -11.85 30.23 20.37
C ASP A 102 -10.74 29.38 21.02
N SER A 103 -10.98 28.96 22.26
CA SER A 103 -10.02 28.16 23.04
C SER A 103 -9.99 26.68 22.67
N VAL A 104 -10.99 26.17 21.95
CA VAL A 104 -11.12 24.75 21.61
C VAL A 104 -10.51 24.47 20.25
N ASP A 105 -10.94 25.20 19.23
CA ASP A 105 -10.42 25.08 17.87
C ASP A 105 -10.55 26.44 17.17
N SER A 106 -9.43 26.93 16.66
CA SER A 106 -9.40 28.22 15.96
C SER A 106 -9.99 28.14 14.56
N VAL A 107 -10.15 26.94 13.98
CA VAL A 107 -10.61 26.77 12.61
C VAL A 107 -12.04 26.23 12.59
N TRP A 108 -12.90 26.98 11.93
CA TRP A 108 -14.28 26.62 11.68
C TRP A 108 -14.49 26.39 10.19
N VAL A 109 -15.22 25.33 9.87
CA VAL A 109 -15.50 24.89 8.51
C VAL A 109 -17.00 24.90 8.31
N LYS A 110 -17.44 25.59 7.26
CA LYS A 110 -18.83 25.60 6.84
C LYS A 110 -19.08 24.43 5.90
N LEU A 111 -20.03 23.59 6.26
CA LEU A 111 -20.48 22.45 5.48
C LEU A 111 -21.86 22.73 4.91
N ALA A 112 -22.06 22.35 3.65
CA ALA A 112 -23.33 22.46 2.96
C ALA A 112 -23.75 21.10 2.41
N HIS A 113 -24.88 20.59 2.88
CA HIS A 113 -25.59 19.46 2.27
C HIS A 113 -26.51 19.95 1.14
N SER A 114 -27.27 21.02 1.43
CA SER A 114 -28.15 21.72 0.48
C SER A 114 -28.13 23.22 0.78
N GLN A 115 -28.84 24.02 -0.03
CA GLN A 115 -28.93 25.47 0.23
C GLN A 115 -29.58 25.79 1.59
N GLU A 116 -30.47 24.92 2.07
CA GLU A 116 -31.18 25.06 3.34
C GLU A 116 -30.45 24.38 4.51
N ILE A 117 -29.72 23.30 4.22
CA ILE A 117 -29.02 22.46 5.20
C ILE A 117 -27.53 22.78 5.10
N GLN A 118 -27.13 23.84 5.80
CA GLN A 118 -25.74 24.28 5.94
C GLN A 118 -25.48 24.76 7.36
N GLY A 119 -24.22 24.67 7.80
CA GLY A 119 -23.81 25.15 9.10
C GLY A 119 -22.30 25.03 9.29
N TRP A 120 -21.84 25.51 10.43
CA TRP A 120 -20.44 25.55 10.81
C TRP A 120 -20.12 24.45 11.81
N MET A 121 -18.90 23.92 11.72
CA MET A 121 -18.36 23.02 12.73
C MET A 121 -16.86 23.26 12.88
N ARG A 122 -16.30 22.80 13.99
CA ARG A 122 -14.87 22.84 14.24
C ARG A 122 -14.13 21.82 13.37
N GLU A 123 -12.94 22.18 12.87
CA GLU A 123 -12.11 21.31 12.03
C GLU A 123 -11.76 19.99 12.74
N THR A 124 -11.44 20.06 14.03
CA THR A 124 -11.15 18.89 14.88
C THR A 124 -12.33 17.92 15.02
N GLU A 125 -13.57 18.40 14.97
CA GLU A 125 -14.77 17.57 14.94
C GLU A 125 -15.03 17.03 13.53
N LEU A 126 -14.75 17.82 12.50
CA LEU A 126 -14.90 17.43 11.10
C LEU A 126 -14.04 16.22 10.75
N ILE A 127 -12.75 16.26 11.07
CA ILE A 127 -11.79 15.19 10.73
C ILE A 127 -12.16 13.85 11.41
N LYS A 128 -12.89 13.88 12.54
CA LYS A 128 -13.33 12.68 13.26
C LYS A 128 -14.62 12.08 12.70
N SER A 129 -15.52 12.92 12.21
CA SER A 129 -16.89 12.51 11.87
C SER A 129 -17.12 12.33 10.36
N PHE A 130 -16.25 12.90 9.53
CA PHE A 130 -16.38 12.93 8.08
C PHE A 130 -15.23 12.22 7.37
N VAL A 131 -15.56 11.62 6.23
CA VAL A 131 -14.62 10.92 5.34
C VAL A 131 -14.79 11.45 3.92
N PRO A 132 -13.72 11.64 3.12
CA PRO A 132 -13.87 12.05 1.73
C PRO A 132 -14.72 11.07 0.91
N THR A 133 -15.56 11.58 0.02
CA THR A 133 -16.47 10.72 -0.79
C THR A 133 -15.76 9.93 -1.88
N ASP A 134 -14.47 10.17 -2.12
CA ASP A 134 -13.70 9.44 -3.13
C ASP A 134 -13.60 7.95 -2.76
N SER A 135 -13.78 7.07 -3.75
CA SER A 135 -13.79 5.62 -3.55
C SER A 135 -12.50 5.07 -2.93
N ILE A 136 -11.35 5.68 -3.23
CA ILE A 136 -10.05 5.28 -2.66
C ILE A 136 -10.00 5.65 -1.18
N SER A 137 -10.41 6.87 -0.81
CA SER A 137 -10.47 7.32 0.57
C SER A 137 -11.44 6.47 1.41
N GLN A 138 -12.61 6.16 0.86
CA GLN A 138 -13.59 5.27 1.49
C GLN A 138 -13.04 3.86 1.69
N PHE A 139 -12.31 3.32 0.70
CA PHE A 139 -11.65 2.02 0.83
C PHE A 139 -10.58 2.02 1.92
N ILE A 140 -9.75 3.07 1.98
CA ILE A 140 -8.74 3.23 3.04
C ILE A 140 -9.40 3.31 4.41
N TYR A 141 -10.47 4.13 4.54
CA TYR A 141 -11.22 4.27 5.79
C TYR A 141 -11.76 2.92 6.26
N LEU A 142 -12.46 2.19 5.39
CA LEU A 142 -12.99 0.86 5.71
C LEU A 142 -11.87 -0.09 6.16
N PHE A 143 -10.77 -0.15 5.41
CA PHE A 143 -9.66 -1.06 5.74
C PHE A 143 -8.95 -0.68 7.06
N SER A 144 -8.92 0.61 7.40
CA SER A 144 -8.31 1.12 8.63
C SER A 144 -9.20 0.91 9.86
N ASP A 145 -10.48 1.29 9.77
CA ASP A 145 -11.41 1.40 10.92
C ASP A 145 -11.92 0.04 11.42
N THR A 146 -12.27 -0.88 10.51
CA THR A 146 -12.98 -2.12 10.90
C THR A 146 -12.07 -3.32 11.20
N HIS A 147 -10.76 -3.21 10.97
CA HIS A 147 -9.98 -4.40 10.62
C HIS A 147 -8.62 -4.53 11.30
N ALA A 148 -7.96 -3.44 11.69
CA ALA A 148 -6.63 -3.55 12.29
C ALA A 148 -6.59 -4.43 13.56
N SER A 149 -7.58 -4.34 14.45
CA SER A 149 -7.61 -5.09 15.71
C SER A 149 -7.99 -6.57 15.54
N TYR A 150 -9.04 -6.87 14.78
CA TYR A 150 -9.48 -8.26 14.54
C TYR A 150 -8.45 -9.06 13.75
N PHE A 151 -7.83 -8.46 12.73
CA PHE A 151 -6.82 -9.15 11.95
C PHE A 151 -5.55 -9.43 12.76
N VAL A 152 -5.15 -8.54 13.70
CA VAL A 152 -4.02 -8.79 14.59
C VAL A 152 -4.26 -10.02 15.48
N ILE A 153 -5.48 -10.22 15.99
CA ILE A 153 -5.83 -11.40 16.80
C ILE A 153 -5.79 -12.68 15.94
N VAL A 154 -6.39 -12.65 14.75
CA VAL A 154 -6.39 -13.80 13.81
C VAL A 154 -4.96 -14.13 13.37
N PHE A 155 -4.14 -13.11 13.11
CA PHE A 155 -2.74 -13.25 12.78
C PHE A 155 -1.95 -13.87 13.93
N ALA A 156 -2.13 -13.41 15.17
CA ALA A 156 -1.47 -13.99 16.34
C ALA A 156 -1.81 -15.48 16.54
N LEU A 157 -3.08 -15.86 16.33
CA LEU A 157 -3.51 -17.26 16.34
C LEU A 157 -2.84 -18.07 15.21
N PHE A 158 -2.78 -17.51 13.99
CA PHE A 158 -2.14 -18.17 12.86
C PHE A 158 -0.63 -18.34 13.09
N VAL A 159 0.06 -17.31 13.58
CA VAL A 159 1.48 -17.37 13.99
C VAL A 159 1.66 -18.44 15.07
N GLY A 160 0.81 -18.46 16.10
CA GLY A 160 0.87 -19.44 17.17
C GLY A 160 0.75 -20.87 16.66
N VAL A 161 -0.23 -21.14 15.78
CA VAL A 161 -0.42 -22.45 15.15
C VAL A 161 0.73 -22.80 14.20
N TYR A 162 1.23 -21.84 13.42
CA TYR A 162 2.34 -22.02 12.50
C TYR A 162 3.63 -22.36 13.26
N LEU A 163 3.99 -21.57 14.28
CA LEU A 163 5.15 -21.80 15.13
C LEU A 163 5.02 -23.13 15.88
N PHE A 164 3.84 -23.45 16.41
CA PHE A 164 3.58 -24.74 17.05
C PHE A 164 3.78 -25.91 16.09
N ARG A 165 3.27 -25.81 14.85
CA ARG A 165 3.49 -26.81 13.80
C ARG A 165 4.96 -26.89 13.38
N ALA A 166 5.64 -25.76 13.25
CA ALA A 166 7.06 -25.67 12.91
C ALA A 166 7.94 -26.31 13.98
N PHE A 167 7.60 -26.13 15.26
CA PHE A 167 8.30 -26.75 16.39
C PHE A 167 8.08 -28.26 16.44
N ARG A 168 6.86 -28.72 16.11
CA ARG A 168 6.48 -30.14 16.16
C ARG A 168 6.93 -30.95 14.94
N ARG A 169 6.98 -30.35 13.75
CA ARG A 169 7.51 -30.99 12.53
C ARG A 169 8.86 -30.35 12.20
N LYS A 170 9.97 -31.00 12.60
CA LYS A 170 11.39 -30.58 12.39
C LYS A 170 11.83 -30.36 10.92
N GLN A 171 10.91 -30.22 9.98
CA GLN A 171 11.14 -29.90 8.57
C GLN A 171 10.06 -28.89 8.16
N LEU A 172 10.41 -27.60 8.20
CA LEU A 172 9.69 -26.53 7.54
C LEU A 172 9.85 -26.70 6.02
N GLN A 173 9.24 -27.73 5.46
CA GLN A 173 8.90 -27.65 4.06
C GLN A 173 7.73 -26.68 3.98
N MET A 174 7.99 -25.47 3.48
CA MET A 174 6.97 -24.70 2.76
C MET A 174 6.54 -25.58 1.58
N VAL A 175 5.75 -26.62 1.86
CA VAL A 175 5.31 -27.67 0.91
C VAL A 175 4.67 -27.03 -0.31
N TYR A 176 4.17 -25.82 -0.16
CA TYR A 176 3.43 -25.11 -1.18
C TYR A 176 4.28 -24.26 -2.14
N PHE A 177 5.38 -23.66 -1.70
CA PHE A 177 6.23 -22.82 -2.56
C PHE A 177 7.31 -23.59 -3.35
N ASN A 178 7.47 -24.88 -3.06
CA ASN A 178 8.43 -25.75 -3.72
C ASN A 178 7.80 -26.74 -4.71
N ASP A 179 6.47 -26.94 -4.66
CA ASP A 179 5.78 -27.85 -5.57
C ASP A 179 5.50 -27.24 -6.95
N ILE A 180 5.43 -25.91 -7.04
CA ILE A 180 5.23 -25.21 -8.32
C ILE A 180 6.54 -24.59 -8.74
N ASP A 181 6.91 -24.88 -9.97
CA ASP A 181 8.14 -24.44 -10.60
C ASP A 181 8.03 -22.97 -11.07
N SER A 182 7.52 -22.08 -10.21
CA SER A 182 7.22 -20.69 -10.51
C SER A 182 7.82 -19.72 -9.49
N ILE A 183 8.30 -18.57 -9.98
CA ILE A 183 8.88 -17.51 -9.15
C ILE A 183 7.81 -16.52 -8.70
N TYR A 184 6.70 -16.44 -9.43
CA TYR A 184 5.66 -15.43 -9.23
C TYR A 184 5.04 -15.45 -7.83
N PRO A 185 4.72 -16.60 -7.21
CA PRO A 185 4.16 -16.61 -5.85
C PRO A 185 5.13 -16.01 -4.81
N LEU A 186 6.43 -16.30 -4.93
CA LEU A 186 7.42 -15.73 -4.03
C LEU A 186 7.61 -14.23 -4.27
N PHE A 187 7.58 -13.80 -5.54
CA PHE A 187 7.64 -12.40 -5.90
C PHE A 187 6.45 -11.61 -5.36
N LEU A 188 5.25 -12.21 -5.40
CA LEU A 188 4.03 -11.64 -4.85
C LEU A 188 4.16 -11.40 -3.33
N CYS A 189 4.66 -12.38 -2.57
CA CYS A 189 4.93 -12.20 -1.14
C CYS A 189 5.99 -11.14 -0.86
N LEU A 190 7.03 -11.05 -1.70
CA LEU A 190 8.05 -10.01 -1.57
C LEU A 190 7.48 -8.61 -1.83
N LEU A 191 6.62 -8.45 -2.84
CA LEU A 191 5.94 -7.19 -3.13
C LEU A 191 5.01 -6.79 -1.99
N MET A 192 4.31 -7.74 -1.38
CA MET A 192 3.50 -7.47 -0.19
C MET A 192 4.37 -6.98 0.98
N ALA A 193 5.47 -7.67 1.28
CA ALA A 193 6.41 -7.26 2.32
C ALA A 193 6.99 -5.86 2.07
N PHE A 194 7.39 -5.59 0.83
CA PHE A 194 7.90 -4.29 0.41
C PHE A 194 6.85 -3.18 0.57
N SER A 195 5.62 -3.42 0.11
CA SER A 195 4.52 -2.46 0.17
C SER A 195 4.13 -2.16 1.63
N ALA A 196 4.04 -3.18 2.47
CA ALA A 196 3.80 -3.03 3.91
C ALA A 196 4.91 -2.23 4.60
N THR A 197 6.17 -2.50 4.27
CA THR A 197 7.31 -1.76 4.83
C THR A 197 7.28 -0.28 4.43
N ILE A 198 6.98 0.03 3.16
CA ILE A 198 6.87 1.43 2.71
C ILE A 198 5.68 2.12 3.38
N TYR A 199 4.53 1.47 3.42
CA TYR A 199 3.34 2.01 4.06
C TYR A 199 3.61 2.36 5.52
N GLU A 200 4.18 1.44 6.29
CA GLU A 200 4.50 1.68 7.70
C GLU A 200 5.56 2.77 7.86
N SER A 201 6.58 2.79 6.99
CA SER A 201 7.57 3.88 6.97
C SER A 201 6.90 5.23 6.72
N MET A 202 5.88 5.29 5.85
CA MET A 202 5.14 6.51 5.56
C MET A 202 4.35 6.99 6.78
N GLN A 203 3.66 6.07 7.47
CA GLN A 203 2.92 6.37 8.70
C GLN A 203 3.84 6.94 9.80
N VAL A 204 5.03 6.35 9.97
CA VAL A 204 5.96 6.74 11.04
C VAL A 204 6.72 8.02 10.71
N PHE A 205 7.21 8.19 9.48
CA PHE A 205 8.12 9.27 9.13
C PHE A 205 7.46 10.48 8.45
N VAL A 206 6.39 10.27 7.68
CA VAL A 206 5.70 11.33 6.92
C VAL A 206 4.18 11.16 6.93
N PRO A 207 3.54 11.20 8.12
CA PRO A 207 2.10 11.02 8.26
C PRO A 207 1.30 12.07 7.46
N ASP A 208 1.77 13.31 7.40
CA ASP A 208 1.13 14.41 6.64
C ASP A 208 0.99 14.07 5.14
N THR A 209 1.96 13.35 4.57
CA THR A 209 1.92 12.93 3.17
C THR A 209 0.84 11.88 2.92
N TRP A 210 0.66 10.95 3.86
CA TRP A 210 -0.42 9.97 3.81
C TRP A 210 -1.78 10.64 4.01
N GLN A 211 -1.88 11.59 4.93
CA GLN A 211 -3.10 12.38 5.15
C GLN A 211 -3.48 13.20 3.92
N HIS A 212 -2.51 13.84 3.26
CA HIS A 212 -2.74 14.54 2.00
C HIS A 212 -3.30 13.61 0.91
N PHE A 213 -2.72 12.42 0.77
CA PHE A 213 -3.20 11.42 -0.16
C PHE A 213 -4.61 10.92 0.20
N TYR A 214 -4.92 10.78 1.48
CA TYR A 214 -6.24 10.36 1.94
C TYR A 214 -7.34 11.35 1.53
N PHE A 215 -7.09 12.66 1.59
CA PHE A 215 -8.05 13.67 1.13
C PHE A 215 -8.03 13.89 -0.38
N ASN A 216 -6.89 13.67 -1.06
CA ASN A 216 -6.74 13.88 -2.50
C ASN A 216 -6.11 12.64 -3.16
N PRO A 217 -6.83 11.51 -3.19
CA PRO A 217 -6.26 10.26 -3.68
C PRO A 217 -6.02 10.30 -5.18
N THR A 218 -5.03 9.51 -5.63
CA THR A 218 -4.73 9.33 -7.04
C THR A 218 -4.20 7.94 -7.32
N LEU A 219 -4.55 7.38 -8.47
CA LEU A 219 -3.97 6.11 -8.96
C LEU A 219 -2.66 6.32 -9.72
N SER A 220 -2.30 7.58 -10.04
CA SER A 220 -1.11 7.90 -10.82
C SER A 220 0.13 8.00 -9.92
N PRO A 221 1.16 7.17 -10.13
CA PRO A 221 2.38 7.22 -9.32
C PRO A 221 3.29 8.42 -9.68
N PHE A 222 3.02 9.15 -10.77
CA PHE A 222 3.95 10.15 -11.30
C PHE A 222 3.75 11.56 -10.76
N LYS A 223 2.65 11.82 -10.03
CA LYS A 223 2.27 13.14 -9.53
C LYS A 223 2.38 13.28 -8.02
N VAL A 224 3.04 12.33 -7.37
CA VAL A 224 3.09 12.21 -5.91
C VAL A 224 4.54 12.15 -5.40
N PRO A 225 4.79 12.44 -4.11
CA PRO A 225 6.11 12.28 -3.49
C PRO A 225 6.68 10.88 -3.73
N LEU A 226 8.01 10.77 -3.75
CA LEU A 226 8.68 9.54 -4.20
C LEU A 226 8.28 8.31 -3.38
N VAL A 227 8.14 8.46 -2.05
CA VAL A 227 7.75 7.37 -1.15
C VAL A 227 6.35 6.83 -1.51
N LEU A 228 5.40 7.73 -1.77
CA LEU A 228 4.04 7.37 -2.16
C LEU A 228 4.00 6.82 -3.60
N SER A 229 4.82 7.37 -4.50
CA SER A 229 5.01 6.86 -5.86
C SER A 229 5.45 5.40 -5.84
N MET A 230 6.47 5.07 -5.04
CA MET A 230 6.98 3.71 -4.88
C MET A 230 5.91 2.76 -4.33
N PHE A 231 5.10 3.22 -3.37
CA PHE A 231 3.97 2.47 -2.84
C PHE A 231 2.88 2.20 -3.90
N LEU A 232 2.48 3.22 -4.67
CA LEU A 232 1.49 3.04 -5.74
C LEU A 232 2.01 2.12 -6.85
N LEU A 233 3.28 2.26 -7.23
CA LEU A 233 3.93 1.36 -8.20
C LEU A 233 3.97 -0.09 -7.69
N SER A 234 4.26 -0.31 -6.41
CA SER A 234 4.28 -1.65 -5.86
C SER A 234 2.89 -2.30 -5.86
N ILE A 235 1.82 -1.53 -5.63
CA ILE A 235 0.43 -2.00 -5.78
C ILE A 235 0.14 -2.39 -7.23
N TRP A 236 0.49 -1.55 -8.20
CA TRP A 236 0.30 -1.86 -9.63
C TRP A 236 1.05 -3.12 -10.04
N ILE A 237 2.33 -3.26 -9.64
CA ILE A 237 3.13 -4.44 -9.92
C ILE A 237 2.53 -5.67 -9.20
N PHE A 238 2.04 -5.52 -7.97
CA PHE A 238 1.39 -6.59 -7.23
C PHE A 238 0.17 -7.13 -7.99
N LEU A 239 -0.69 -6.27 -8.54
CA LEU A 239 -1.84 -6.67 -9.34
C LEU A 239 -1.41 -7.44 -10.60
N ILE A 240 -0.40 -6.95 -11.32
CA ILE A 240 0.13 -7.62 -12.52
C ILE A 240 0.70 -9.00 -12.19
N VAL A 241 1.48 -9.10 -11.12
CA VAL A 241 2.08 -10.37 -10.68
C VAL A 241 1.02 -11.32 -10.17
N PHE A 242 -0.02 -10.83 -9.48
CA PHE A 242 -1.15 -11.63 -9.04
C PHE A 242 -1.89 -12.25 -10.22
N LEU A 243 -2.16 -11.46 -11.27
CA LEU A 243 -2.74 -11.98 -12.52
C LEU A 243 -1.83 -13.03 -13.18
N ALA A 244 -0.52 -12.82 -13.18
CA ALA A 244 0.43 -13.81 -13.70
C ALA A 244 0.44 -15.10 -12.86
N VAL A 245 0.29 -15.00 -11.53
CA VAL A 245 0.13 -16.17 -10.65
C VAL A 245 -1.16 -16.91 -10.98
N LEU A 246 -2.28 -16.20 -11.16
CA LEU A 246 -3.55 -16.84 -11.52
C LEU A 246 -3.42 -17.63 -12.83
N ASP A 247 -2.91 -17.00 -13.89
CA ASP A 247 -2.72 -17.65 -15.19
C ASP A 247 -1.82 -18.88 -15.08
N ASP A 248 -0.67 -18.75 -14.40
CA ASP A 248 0.30 -19.82 -14.24
C ASP A 248 -0.26 -21.00 -13.43
N LEU A 249 -1.02 -20.73 -12.36
CA LEU A 249 -1.64 -21.76 -11.52
C LEU A 249 -2.74 -22.52 -12.26
N PHE A 250 -3.67 -21.82 -12.91
CA PHE A 250 -4.76 -22.48 -13.63
C PHE A 250 -4.28 -23.23 -14.88
N ARG A 251 -3.11 -22.87 -15.41
CA ARG A 251 -2.48 -23.61 -16.52
C ARG A 251 -1.72 -24.85 -16.07
N GLN A 252 -1.14 -24.85 -14.87
CA GLN A 252 -0.33 -25.96 -14.36
C GLN A 252 -1.12 -26.97 -13.51
N LEU A 253 -2.18 -26.54 -12.84
CA LEU A 253 -2.91 -27.35 -11.85
C LEU A 253 -4.37 -27.58 -12.24
N ALA A 254 -4.95 -28.67 -11.73
CA ALA A 254 -6.39 -28.83 -11.74
C ALA A 254 -7.06 -27.67 -10.97
N PRO A 255 -8.23 -27.16 -11.42
CA PRO A 255 -8.86 -25.97 -10.84
C PRO A 255 -9.07 -26.03 -9.32
N ALA A 256 -9.45 -27.20 -8.79
CA ALA A 256 -9.62 -27.38 -7.35
C ALA A 256 -8.29 -27.19 -6.57
N ALA A 257 -7.19 -27.75 -7.09
CA ALA A 257 -5.86 -27.60 -6.48
C ALA A 257 -5.34 -26.16 -6.59
N ALA A 258 -5.61 -25.47 -7.71
CA ALA A 258 -5.27 -24.07 -7.90
C ALA A 258 -6.00 -23.14 -6.90
N VAL A 259 -7.28 -23.42 -6.59
CA VAL A 259 -8.04 -22.65 -5.60
C VAL A 259 -7.49 -22.82 -4.19
N PHE A 260 -7.23 -24.07 -3.77
CA PHE A 260 -6.51 -24.31 -2.51
C PHE A 260 -5.15 -23.60 -2.53
N TYR A 261 -4.56 -23.45 -3.72
CA TYR A 261 -3.27 -22.79 -3.83
C TYR A 261 -3.30 -21.32 -3.52
N LEU A 262 -4.22 -20.65 -4.18
CA LEU A 262 -4.47 -19.23 -3.99
C LEU A 262 -4.86 -18.94 -2.55
N LEU A 263 -5.65 -19.80 -1.89
CA LEU A 263 -5.99 -19.64 -0.48
C LEU A 263 -4.75 -19.68 0.43
N GLY A 264 -3.84 -20.63 0.20
CA GLY A 264 -2.58 -20.72 0.92
C GLY A 264 -1.66 -19.52 0.66
N LEU A 265 -1.56 -19.08 -0.60
CA LEU A 265 -0.76 -17.93 -1.00
C LEU A 265 -1.31 -16.63 -0.41
N THR A 266 -2.62 -16.40 -0.49
CA THR A 266 -3.30 -15.24 0.11
C THR A 266 -3.08 -15.22 1.62
N SER A 267 -3.19 -16.36 2.29
CA SER A 267 -2.88 -16.46 3.73
C SER A 267 -1.43 -16.09 4.04
N CYS A 268 -0.48 -16.52 3.19
CA CYS A 268 0.93 -16.13 3.32
C CYS A 268 1.14 -14.63 3.11
N CYS A 269 0.51 -14.03 2.09
CA CYS A 269 0.56 -12.60 1.83
C CYS A 269 0.00 -11.78 3.00
N ILE A 270 -1.16 -12.18 3.55
CA ILE A 270 -1.76 -11.55 4.73
C ILE A 270 -0.81 -11.65 5.93
N PHE A 271 -0.20 -12.81 6.15
CA PHE A 271 0.81 -12.98 7.19
C PHE A 271 2.01 -12.05 6.99
N CYS A 272 2.56 -12.00 5.77
CA CYS A 272 3.66 -11.10 5.44
C CYS A 272 3.28 -9.64 5.70
N TYR A 273 2.08 -9.21 5.29
CA TYR A 273 1.58 -7.86 5.54
C TYR A 273 1.66 -7.50 7.02
N PHE A 274 0.98 -8.25 7.91
CA PHE A 274 0.98 -7.95 9.34
C PHE A 274 2.35 -8.06 10.00
N PHE A 275 3.13 -9.07 9.63
CA PHE A 275 4.49 -9.23 10.14
C PHE A 275 5.35 -8.00 9.81
N PHE A 276 5.29 -7.51 8.57
CA PHE A 276 6.08 -6.36 8.14
C PHE A 276 5.56 -5.03 8.69
N ILE A 277 4.24 -4.84 8.82
CA ILE A 277 3.67 -3.68 9.55
C ILE A 277 4.24 -3.63 10.97
N LEU A 278 4.07 -4.70 11.76
CA LEU A 278 4.49 -4.72 13.16
C LEU A 278 6.01 -4.60 13.33
N THR A 279 6.78 -5.33 12.53
CA THR A 279 8.25 -5.33 12.66
C THR A 279 8.89 -4.05 12.13
N THR A 280 8.29 -3.40 11.14
CA THR A 280 8.77 -2.11 10.61
C THR A 280 8.48 -0.97 11.58
N HIS A 281 7.33 -1.00 12.28
CA HIS A 281 7.02 -0.04 13.34
C HIS A 281 8.13 -0.02 14.43
N ILE A 282 8.77 -1.15 14.70
CA ILE A 282 9.92 -1.26 15.62
C ILE A 282 11.30 -1.27 14.91
N TYR A 283 11.35 -0.86 13.64
CA TYR A 283 12.54 -0.77 12.78
C TYR A 283 13.28 -2.09 12.44
N ILE A 284 12.89 -3.23 13.02
CA ILE A 284 13.51 -4.55 12.71
C ILE A 284 13.07 -5.05 11.32
N GLY A 285 11.90 -4.60 10.84
CA GLY A 285 11.32 -5.00 9.55
C GLY A 285 12.26 -4.79 8.35
N TYR A 286 13.07 -3.73 8.35
CA TYR A 286 14.04 -3.48 7.27
C TYR A 286 15.09 -4.60 7.13
N LEU A 287 15.54 -5.16 8.26
CA LEU A 287 16.48 -6.28 8.26
C LEU A 287 15.82 -7.54 7.68
N PHE A 288 14.58 -7.82 8.09
CA PHE A 288 13.82 -8.95 7.53
C PHE A 288 13.56 -8.78 6.03
N LEU A 289 13.27 -7.56 5.58
CA LEU A 289 13.07 -7.26 4.16
C LEU A 289 14.35 -7.51 3.37
N PHE A 290 15.50 -7.06 3.88
CA PHE A 290 16.80 -7.32 3.26
C PHE A 290 17.08 -8.82 3.13
N CYS A 291 16.86 -9.59 4.21
CA CYS A 291 16.99 -11.05 4.18
C CYS A 291 16.04 -11.68 3.15
N PHE A 292 14.80 -11.20 3.06
CA PHE A 292 13.80 -11.73 2.13
C PHE A 292 14.17 -11.46 0.66
N VAL A 293 14.60 -10.23 0.35
CA VAL A 293 15.12 -9.86 -0.98
C VAL A 293 16.32 -10.73 -1.34
N TRP A 294 17.24 -10.97 -0.40
CA TRP A 294 18.41 -11.84 -0.62
C TRP A 294 18.00 -13.28 -0.96
N LEU A 295 17.06 -13.86 -0.21
CA LEU A 295 16.54 -15.20 -0.49
C LEU A 295 15.84 -15.28 -1.85
N PHE A 296 15.07 -14.26 -2.20
CA PHE A 296 14.44 -14.15 -3.51
C PHE A 296 15.47 -14.10 -4.63
N ALA A 297 16.49 -13.23 -4.52
CA ALA A 297 17.56 -13.12 -5.52
C ALA A 297 18.33 -14.44 -5.68
N LYS A 298 18.60 -15.15 -4.58
CA LYS A 298 19.22 -16.49 -4.62
C LYS A 298 18.34 -17.51 -5.36
N LYS A 299 17.02 -17.51 -5.13
CA LYS A 299 16.08 -18.40 -5.85
C LYS A 299 15.97 -18.02 -7.32
N LEU A 300 15.90 -16.72 -7.64
CA LEU A 300 15.88 -16.21 -9.02
C LEU A 300 17.14 -16.62 -9.79
N HIS A 301 18.32 -16.45 -9.19
CA HIS A 301 19.58 -16.88 -9.81
C HIS A 301 19.62 -18.40 -10.05
N LYS A 302 19.10 -19.21 -9.13
CA LYS A 302 19.01 -20.66 -9.34
C LYS A 302 18.05 -21.02 -10.48
N SER A 303 16.92 -20.30 -10.60
CA SER A 303 15.92 -20.52 -11.65
C SER A 303 16.41 -20.08 -13.03
N ASN A 304 17.16 -18.98 -13.15
CA ASN A 304 17.74 -18.51 -14.42
C ASN A 304 18.73 -19.51 -15.05
N GLY A 305 19.19 -20.52 -14.29
CA GLY A 305 20.01 -21.61 -14.84
C GLY A 305 19.25 -22.54 -15.79
N TYR A 306 17.91 -22.51 -15.80
CA TYR A 306 17.06 -23.33 -16.68
C TYR A 306 16.55 -22.47 -17.84
N LYS A 307 17.26 -22.51 -18.97
CA LYS A 307 17.03 -21.62 -20.13
C LYS A 307 15.99 -22.14 -21.12
N TYR A 308 15.67 -23.43 -21.07
CA TYR A 308 14.82 -24.09 -22.05
C TYR A 308 13.63 -24.78 -21.35
N GLN A 309 12.51 -24.92 -22.06
CA GLN A 309 11.37 -25.75 -21.64
C GLN A 309 11.20 -26.87 -22.64
N CYS A 310 10.83 -28.05 -22.17
CA CYS A 310 10.56 -29.17 -23.05
C CYS A 310 9.27 -28.92 -23.86
N GLY A 311 9.34 -29.01 -25.19
CA GLY A 311 8.18 -28.81 -26.06
C GLY A 311 7.10 -29.88 -25.92
N ARG A 312 7.39 -31.01 -25.26
CA ARG A 312 6.44 -32.11 -25.03
C ARG A 312 5.79 -32.10 -23.64
N CYS A 313 6.58 -31.90 -22.58
CA CYS A 313 6.09 -31.99 -21.20
C CYS A 313 6.14 -30.67 -20.42
N GLY A 314 6.67 -29.58 -21.02
CA GLY A 314 6.84 -28.29 -20.34
C GLY A 314 7.98 -28.25 -19.30
N GLY A 315 8.60 -29.38 -18.99
CA GLY A 315 9.66 -29.48 -17.97
C GLY A 315 10.88 -28.59 -18.26
N LYS A 316 11.45 -27.99 -17.22
CA LYS A 316 12.60 -27.08 -17.31
C LYS A 316 13.90 -27.80 -17.68
N LEU A 317 14.66 -27.22 -18.59
CA LEU A 317 15.91 -27.75 -19.14
C LEU A 317 17.00 -26.68 -19.04
N ARG A 318 18.20 -27.10 -18.61
CA ARG A 318 19.38 -26.22 -18.61
C ARG A 318 19.97 -26.05 -20.00
N GLU A 319 19.90 -27.12 -20.79
CA GLU A 319 20.55 -27.25 -22.09
C GLU A 319 19.59 -27.93 -23.07
N LYS A 320 19.74 -27.65 -24.37
CA LYS A 320 19.02 -28.36 -25.43
C LYS A 320 19.48 -29.82 -25.44
N GLY A 321 18.55 -30.77 -25.44
CA GLY A 321 18.86 -32.18 -25.31
C GLY A 321 17.68 -33.03 -24.88
N VAL A 322 17.98 -34.23 -24.39
CA VAL A 322 16.98 -35.18 -23.90
C VAL A 322 16.36 -34.64 -22.61
N CYS A 323 15.02 -34.55 -22.59
CA CYS A 323 14.31 -34.10 -21.41
C CYS A 323 14.39 -35.15 -20.29
N PRO A 324 14.84 -34.81 -19.07
CA PRO A 324 14.95 -35.76 -17.97
C PRO A 324 13.58 -36.19 -17.42
N HIS A 325 12.50 -35.46 -17.73
CA HIS A 325 11.15 -35.79 -17.27
C HIS A 325 10.41 -36.74 -18.22
N CYS A 326 10.57 -36.57 -19.55
CA CYS A 326 9.78 -37.32 -20.54
C CYS A 326 10.60 -38.00 -21.64
N GLY A 327 11.93 -37.90 -21.61
CA GLY A 327 12.83 -38.49 -22.62
C GLY A 327 12.78 -37.84 -24.00
N ALA A 328 11.96 -36.80 -24.22
CA ALA A 328 11.86 -36.14 -25.52
C ALA A 328 13.14 -35.34 -25.84
N ILE A 329 13.64 -35.44 -27.08
CA ILE A 329 14.79 -34.66 -27.56
C ILE A 329 14.32 -33.26 -27.97
N ASN A 330 14.81 -32.23 -27.29
CA ASN A 330 14.50 -30.83 -27.59
C ASN A 330 15.71 -30.19 -28.30
N LYS A 331 15.55 -29.86 -29.59
CA LYS A 331 16.61 -29.31 -30.45
C LYS A 331 16.73 -27.80 -30.40
#